data_AF-A0AB39BQG0-F1
#
_entry.id   AF-A0AB39BQG0-F1
#
_cell.length_a   1.000
_cell.length_b   1.000
_cell.length_c   1.000
_cell.angle_alpha   90.00
_cell.angle_beta   90.00
_cell.angle_gamma   90.00
#
_symmetry.space_group_name_H-M   'P 1'
#
loop_
_entity.id
_entity.type
_entity.pdbx_description
1 polymer ?
#
loop_
_entity_poly.entity_id
_entity_poly.type
_entity_poly.pdbx_seq_one_letter_code
_entity_poly.pdbx_strand_id
1 'polypeptide(L)'
;MRKWLKHTKNEKGLTLVELLAVVVILGIIAAIAVPSIGGIIDNSKKDAHVANAQQMVSSARLAVTGESNLRNMIDGTQYIPLGYLIKEGYLEAVSDPDGTDYIIGEDELETTNVIANAGDNYVTVVKSGNTFSYSVKLGNATRGIQTESGAAVSEAALDRDKVIANP
;
A
#
# COMPACT_ATOMS: atom_id res chain seq x y z
N MET A 1 -3.61 9.82 77.68
CA MET A 1 -4.65 9.30 76.75
C MET A 1 -4.41 9.89 75.37
N ARG A 2 -3.99 9.09 74.37
CA ARG A 2 -3.76 9.55 72.99
C ARG A 2 -5.11 9.55 72.23
N LYS A 3 -5.65 10.72 71.92
CA LYS A 3 -6.81 10.85 71.02
C LYS A 3 -6.34 10.63 69.57
N TRP A 4 -6.71 9.50 68.99
CA TRP A 4 -6.56 9.25 67.55
C TRP A 4 -7.59 10.10 66.79
N LEU A 5 -7.14 11.00 65.91
CA LEU A 5 -8.01 11.70 64.98
C LEU A 5 -8.56 10.69 63.96
N LYS A 6 -9.87 10.45 63.99
CA LYS A 6 -10.58 9.74 62.92
C LYS A 6 -10.68 10.66 61.71
N HIS A 7 -9.92 10.36 60.65
CA HIS A 7 -10.10 10.95 59.33
C HIS A 7 -11.23 10.19 58.63
N THR A 8 -12.43 10.75 58.61
CA THR A 8 -13.54 10.22 57.80
C THR A 8 -13.25 10.54 56.34
N LYS A 9 -12.83 9.54 55.56
CA LYS A 9 -12.74 9.66 54.11
C LYS A 9 -14.14 9.97 53.57
N ASN A 10 -14.28 11.13 52.93
CA ASN A 10 -15.52 11.56 52.33
C ASN A 10 -15.67 10.83 50.98
N GLU A 11 -16.16 9.59 51.03
CA GLU A 11 -16.49 8.77 49.86
C GLU A 11 -17.76 9.34 49.19
N LYS A 12 -17.65 10.53 48.57
CA LYS A 12 -18.70 11.03 47.69
C LYS A 12 -18.71 10.12 46.45
N GLY A 13 -19.61 9.16 46.44
CA GLY A 13 -19.84 8.28 45.29
C GLY A 13 -20.31 9.10 44.09
N LEU A 14 -19.77 8.77 42.91
CA LEU A 14 -20.20 9.32 41.64
C LEU A 14 -21.67 8.99 41.43
N THR A 15 -22.49 9.97 41.06
CA THR A 15 -23.91 9.71 40.81
C THR A 15 -24.09 9.06 39.43
N LEU A 16 -25.12 8.24 39.27
CA LEU A 16 -25.43 7.63 37.98
C LEU A 16 -25.69 8.67 36.89
N VAL A 17 -26.22 9.84 37.26
CA VAL A 17 -26.50 10.95 36.33
C VAL A 17 -25.21 11.54 35.76
N GLU A 18 -24.16 11.68 36.57
CA GLU A 18 -22.86 12.17 36.11
C GLU A 18 -22.21 11.19 35.12
N LEU A 19 -22.28 9.89 35.40
CA LEU A 19 -21.80 8.87 34.46
C LEU A 19 -22.62 8.84 33.17
N LEU A 20 -23.94 8.99 33.28
CA LEU A 20 -24.84 9.01 32.13
C LEU A 20 -24.50 10.17 31.18
N ALA A 21 -24.30 11.38 31.73
CA ALA A 21 -23.96 12.55 30.93
C ALA A 21 -22.66 12.35 30.12
N VAL A 22 -21.64 11.73 30.73
CA VAL A 22 -20.36 11.46 30.06
C VAL A 22 -20.52 10.45 28.91
N VAL A 23 -21.24 9.35 29.14
CA VAL A 23 -21.46 8.33 28.10
C VAL A 23 -22.25 8.89 26.92
N VAL A 24 -23.22 9.77 27.17
CA VAL A 24 -23.97 10.45 26.10
C VAL A 24 -23.04 11.32 25.24
N ILE A 25 -22.18 12.13 25.85
CA ILE A 25 -21.22 12.97 25.12
C ILE A 25 -20.23 12.11 24.33
N LEU A 26 -19.68 11.05 24.94
CA LEU A 26 -18.79 10.10 24.26
C LEU A 26 -19.49 9.41 23.08
N GLY A 27 -20.78 9.07 23.23
CA GLY A 27 -21.58 8.49 22.16
C GLY A 27 -21.74 9.41 20.95
N ILE A 28 -22.01 10.70 21.17
CA ILE A 28 -22.12 11.69 20.09
C ILE A 28 -20.77 11.86 19.37
N ILE A 29 -19.67 11.98 20.13
CA ILE A 29 -18.32 12.09 19.56
C ILE A 29 -17.98 10.84 18.74
N ALA A 30 -18.23 9.64 19.29
CA ALA A 30 -17.96 8.38 18.62
C ALA A 30 -18.74 8.24 17.30
N ALA A 31 -20.01 8.67 17.28
CA ALA A 31 -20.86 8.60 16.09
C ALA A 31 -20.30 9.37 14.89
N ILE A 32 -19.65 10.52 15.12
CA ILE A 32 -19.03 11.33 14.07
C ILE A 32 -17.58 10.87 13.79
N ALA A 33 -16.84 10.50 14.84
CA ALA A 33 -15.42 10.17 14.73
C ALA A 33 -15.17 8.85 13.98
N VAL A 34 -15.97 7.80 14.22
CA VAL A 34 -15.78 6.48 13.61
C VAL A 34 -15.77 6.52 12.07
N PRO A 35 -16.79 7.08 11.37
CA PRO A 35 -16.76 7.13 9.90
C PRO A 35 -15.62 8.02 9.36
N SER A 36 -15.29 9.12 10.04
CA SER A 36 -14.22 10.03 9.63
C SER A 36 -12.83 9.38 9.71
N ILE A 37 -12.54 8.70 10.83
CA ILE A 37 -11.27 8.00 11.04
C ILE A 37 -11.13 6.83 10.05
N GLY A 38 -12.22 6.10 9.77
CA GLY A 38 -12.23 5.04 8.77
C GLY A 38 -11.79 5.51 7.38
N GLY A 39 -12.31 6.65 6.92
CA GLY A 39 -11.92 7.23 5.63
C GLY A 39 -10.46 7.71 5.59
N ILE A 40 -9.95 8.27 6.68
CA ILE A 40 -8.54 8.69 6.79
C ILE A 40 -7.61 7.47 6.72
N ILE A 41 -7.95 6.39 7.42
CA ILE A 41 -7.19 5.14 7.38
C ILE A 41 -7.19 4.57 5.96
N ASP A 42 -8.34 4.55 5.28
CA ASP A 42 -8.44 4.05 3.90
C ASP A 42 -7.55 4.86 2.93
N ASN A 43 -7.59 6.19 3.02
CA ASN A 43 -6.74 7.06 2.22
C ASN A 43 -5.25 6.83 2.53
N SER A 44 -4.89 6.67 3.80
CA SER A 44 -3.51 6.39 4.20
C SER A 44 -3.01 5.06 3.63
N LYS A 45 -3.87 4.04 3.58
CA LYS A 45 -3.55 2.76 2.95
C LYS A 45 -3.36 2.90 1.44
N LYS A 46 -4.23 3.66 0.76
CA LYS A 46 -4.07 3.96 -0.68
C LYS A 46 -2.77 4.72 -0.97
N ASP A 47 -2.45 5.72 -0.15
CA ASP A 47 -1.19 6.48 -0.29
C ASP A 47 0.04 5.58 -0.11
N ALA A 48 -0.01 4.65 0.85
CA ALA A 48 1.05 3.66 1.04
C ALA A 48 1.16 2.69 -0.15
N HIS A 49 0.04 2.24 -0.74
CA HIS A 49 0.04 1.46 -1.98
C HIS A 49 0.71 2.21 -3.13
N VAL A 50 0.42 3.50 -3.30
CA VAL A 50 1.05 4.36 -4.31
C VAL A 50 2.56 4.46 -4.06
N ALA A 51 2.98 4.68 -2.82
CA ALA A 51 4.40 4.75 -2.45
C ALA A 51 5.13 3.43 -2.76
N ASN A 52 4.52 2.28 -2.42
CA ASN A 52 5.05 0.96 -2.74
C ASN A 52 5.20 0.74 -4.26
N ALA A 53 4.21 1.18 -5.04
CA ALA A 53 4.29 1.14 -6.51
C ALA A 53 5.43 2.02 -7.05
N GLN A 54 5.62 3.22 -6.49
CA GLN A 54 6.73 4.11 -6.87
C GLN A 54 8.10 3.52 -6.52
N GLN A 55 8.22 2.85 -5.37
CA GLN A 55 9.43 2.11 -5.00
C GLN A 55 9.69 0.96 -5.99
N MET A 56 8.66 0.23 -6.38
CA MET A 56 8.78 -0.85 -7.36
C MET A 56 9.23 -0.36 -8.73
N VAL A 57 8.69 0.77 -9.21
CA VAL A 57 9.16 1.43 -10.45
C VAL A 57 10.62 1.86 -10.33
N SER A 58 11.00 2.46 -9.21
CA SER A 58 12.39 2.89 -8.97
C SER A 58 13.35 1.70 -8.97
N SER A 59 12.92 0.57 -8.39
CA SER A 59 13.69 -0.67 -8.35
C SER A 59 13.83 -1.30 -9.74
N ALA A 60 12.77 -1.29 -10.54
CA ALA A 60 12.84 -1.70 -11.94
C ALA A 60 13.77 -0.81 -12.77
N ARG A 61 13.82 0.50 -12.49
CA ARG A 61 14.79 1.41 -13.12
C ARG A 61 16.24 1.06 -12.75
N LEU A 62 16.48 0.70 -11.49
CA LEU A 62 17.79 0.19 -11.06
C LEU A 62 18.13 -1.12 -11.78
N ALA A 63 17.19 -2.06 -11.88
CA ALA A 63 17.37 -3.31 -12.61
C ALA A 63 17.71 -3.07 -14.09
N VAL A 64 17.01 -2.15 -14.76
CA VAL A 64 17.32 -1.76 -16.16
C VAL A 64 18.72 -1.19 -16.31
N THR A 65 19.24 -0.53 -15.28
CA THR A 65 20.59 0.06 -15.30
C THR A 65 21.67 -0.98 -14.98
N GLY A 66 21.40 -1.89 -14.04
CA GLY A 66 22.31 -2.94 -13.60
C GLY A 66 22.42 -4.11 -14.58
N GLU A 67 21.31 -4.48 -15.21
CA GLU A 67 21.24 -5.63 -16.12
C GLU A 67 21.55 -5.25 -17.56
N SER A 68 22.57 -5.90 -18.13
CA SER A 68 22.96 -5.64 -19.52
C SER A 68 21.88 -6.04 -20.53
N ASN A 69 21.08 -7.06 -20.22
CA ASN A 69 19.97 -7.50 -21.08
C ASN A 69 18.84 -6.48 -21.12
N LEU A 70 18.49 -5.88 -19.97
CA LEU A 70 17.45 -4.87 -19.87
C LEU A 70 17.90 -3.51 -20.44
N ARG A 71 19.15 -3.11 -20.19
CA ARG A 71 19.74 -1.87 -20.70
C ARG A 71 19.82 -1.86 -22.23
N ASN A 72 20.27 -2.99 -22.79
CA ASN A 72 20.51 -3.15 -24.22
C ASN A 72 19.33 -3.79 -24.96
N MET A 73 18.15 -3.87 -24.32
CA MET A 73 16.88 -4.23 -24.95
C MET A 73 16.69 -3.50 -26.28
N ILE A 74 16.15 -4.18 -27.29
CA ILE A 74 15.68 -3.56 -28.53
C ILE A 74 14.33 -2.87 -28.24
N ASP A 75 14.00 -1.80 -28.95
CA ASP A 75 12.72 -1.10 -28.83
C ASP A 75 11.55 -2.08 -28.72
N GLY A 76 10.78 -1.93 -27.65
CA GLY A 76 9.82 -2.94 -27.23
C GLY A 76 9.43 -2.81 -25.76
N THR A 77 8.69 -3.81 -25.31
CA THR A 77 8.10 -3.86 -23.98
C THR A 77 8.65 -5.07 -23.22
N GLN A 78 9.30 -4.83 -22.09
CA GLN A 78 9.73 -5.87 -21.17
C GLN A 78 8.87 -5.85 -19.91
N TYR A 79 8.53 -7.04 -19.42
CA TYR A 79 7.86 -7.23 -18.15
C TYR A 79 8.88 -7.66 -17.11
N ILE A 80 8.87 -6.96 -15.97
CA ILE A 80 9.75 -7.23 -14.83
C ILE A 80 8.84 -7.57 -13.65
N PRO A 81 8.75 -8.85 -13.24
CA PRO A 81 7.89 -9.26 -12.13
C PRO A 81 8.46 -8.81 -10.77
N LEU A 82 7.59 -8.65 -9.78
CA LEU A 82 7.96 -8.26 -8.42
C LEU A 82 8.94 -9.27 -7.78
N GLY A 83 8.73 -10.57 -8.00
CA GLY A 83 9.60 -11.63 -7.48
C GLY A 83 11.03 -11.51 -7.95
N TYR A 84 11.24 -11.19 -9.24
CA TYR A 84 12.58 -10.93 -9.78
C TYR A 84 13.26 -9.75 -9.07
N LEU A 85 12.54 -8.63 -8.87
CA LEU A 85 13.11 -7.45 -8.20
C LEU A 85 13.52 -7.75 -6.76
N ILE A 86 12.77 -8.59 -6.05
CA ILE A 86 13.08 -9.00 -4.68
C ILE A 86 14.26 -9.98 -4.66
N LYS A 87 14.24 -10.99 -5.52
CA LYS A 87 15.28 -12.04 -5.59
C LYS A 87 16.65 -11.48 -5.94
N GLU A 88 16.71 -10.60 -6.94
CA GLU A 88 17.96 -9.95 -7.35
C GLU A 88 18.38 -8.81 -6.41
N GLY A 89 17.57 -8.50 -5.38
CA GLY A 89 17.90 -7.50 -4.37
C GLY A 89 17.75 -6.04 -4.83
N TYR A 90 17.02 -5.79 -5.93
CA TYR A 90 16.68 -4.44 -6.36
C TYR A 90 15.59 -3.80 -5.49
N LEU A 91 14.75 -4.61 -4.85
CA LEU A 91 13.66 -4.19 -3.97
C LEU A 91 13.64 -5.04 -2.71
N GLU A 92 13.50 -4.41 -1.55
CA GLU A 92 13.22 -5.15 -0.30
C GLU A 92 11.77 -5.62 -0.28
N ALA A 93 11.49 -6.72 0.44
CA ALA A 93 10.12 -7.21 0.57
C ALA A 93 9.23 -6.11 1.18
N VAL A 94 8.30 -5.59 0.38
CA VAL A 94 7.39 -4.53 0.78
C VAL A 94 6.13 -5.14 1.38
N SER A 95 5.70 -4.63 2.53
CA SER A 95 4.48 -5.08 3.21
C SER A 95 3.25 -4.33 2.71
N ASP A 96 2.13 -5.02 2.67
CA ASP A 96 0.87 -4.47 2.24
C ASP A 96 0.20 -3.62 3.33
N PRO A 97 -0.25 -2.38 3.02
CA PRO A 97 -1.01 -1.54 3.94
C PRO A 97 -2.33 -2.16 4.41
N ASP A 98 -2.89 -3.13 3.69
CA ASP A 98 -4.10 -3.86 4.07
C ASP A 98 -3.88 -4.98 5.07
N GLY A 99 -2.62 -5.32 5.37
CA GLY A 99 -2.25 -6.40 6.27
C GLY A 99 -2.26 -7.78 5.63
N THR A 100 -2.37 -7.85 4.30
CA THR A 100 -2.08 -9.04 3.49
C THR A 100 -0.64 -9.02 3.00
N ASP A 101 -0.24 -9.97 2.14
CA ASP A 101 1.00 -9.87 1.37
C ASP A 101 0.67 -9.54 -0.09
N TYR A 102 1.57 -8.81 -0.76
CA TYR A 102 1.50 -8.66 -2.21
C TYR A 102 1.76 -10.00 -2.90
N ILE A 103 1.12 -10.19 -4.06
CA ILE A 103 1.42 -11.34 -4.93
C ILE A 103 2.82 -11.13 -5.52
N ILE A 104 3.79 -11.92 -5.08
CA ILE A 104 5.19 -11.75 -5.49
C ILE A 104 5.40 -12.21 -6.95
N GLY A 105 4.64 -13.20 -7.42
CA GLY A 105 4.70 -13.68 -8.81
C GLY A 105 6.03 -14.36 -9.15
N GLU A 106 6.35 -14.40 -10.44
CA GLU A 106 7.56 -15.02 -11.01
C GLU A 106 8.86 -14.37 -10.50
N ASP A 107 9.92 -15.18 -10.39
CA ASP A 107 11.22 -14.76 -9.85
C ASP A 107 12.34 -14.71 -10.90
N GLU A 108 12.02 -14.96 -12.18
CA GLU A 108 12.94 -14.87 -13.30
C GLU A 108 12.40 -13.96 -14.40
N LEU A 109 13.30 -13.33 -15.18
CA LEU A 109 12.92 -12.56 -16.36
C LEU A 109 12.60 -13.51 -17.50
N GLU A 110 11.37 -13.46 -18.02
CA GLU A 110 11.07 -14.17 -19.25
C GLU A 110 11.71 -13.48 -20.46
N THR A 111 12.42 -14.27 -21.27
CA THR A 111 13.27 -13.84 -22.39
C THR A 111 12.51 -13.54 -23.69
N THR A 112 11.18 -13.52 -23.66
CA THR A 112 10.35 -13.22 -24.83
C THR A 112 9.19 -12.31 -24.42
N ASN A 113 8.61 -11.59 -25.40
CA ASN A 113 7.44 -10.69 -25.27
C ASN A 113 6.22 -11.39 -24.61
N VAL A 114 6.31 -11.70 -23.33
CA VAL A 114 5.33 -12.49 -22.60
C VAL A 114 4.32 -11.53 -22.04
N ILE A 115 3.05 -11.83 -22.30
CA ILE A 115 1.92 -11.11 -21.73
C ILE A 115 1.96 -11.38 -20.23
N ALA A 116 2.05 -10.33 -19.40
CA ALA A 116 2.03 -10.52 -17.96
C ALA A 116 0.80 -11.33 -17.53
N ASN A 117 0.99 -12.31 -16.65
CA ASN A 117 -0.12 -13.05 -16.07
C ASN A 117 -1.06 -12.05 -15.36
N ALA A 118 -2.37 -12.24 -15.56
CA ALA A 118 -3.37 -11.27 -15.11
C ALA A 118 -3.35 -11.01 -13.59
N GLY A 119 -2.83 -11.94 -12.78
CA GLY A 119 -2.77 -11.83 -11.33
C GLY A 119 -1.44 -11.33 -10.75
N ASP A 120 -0.38 -11.22 -11.55
CA ASP A 120 0.94 -10.92 -11.03
C ASP A 120 1.18 -9.41 -10.87
N ASN A 121 2.06 -9.08 -9.93
CA ASN A 121 2.58 -7.72 -9.76
C ASN A 121 3.86 -7.56 -10.57
N TYR A 122 3.90 -6.51 -11.38
CA TYR A 122 4.99 -6.30 -12.32
C TYR A 122 5.15 -4.83 -12.68
N VAL A 123 6.34 -4.51 -13.16
CA VAL A 123 6.66 -3.26 -13.85
C VAL A 123 6.85 -3.56 -15.32
N THR A 124 6.13 -2.85 -16.17
CA THR A 124 6.34 -2.83 -17.61
C THR A 124 7.32 -1.70 -17.95
N VAL A 125 8.40 -2.07 -18.62
CA VAL A 125 9.41 -1.14 -19.13
C VAL A 125 9.29 -1.10 -20.65
N VAL A 126 9.01 0.09 -21.19
CA VAL A 126 8.97 0.32 -22.64
C VAL A 126 10.20 1.11 -23.04
N LYS A 127 11.01 0.57 -23.93
CA LYS A 127 12.12 1.30 -24.56
C LYS A 127 11.71 1.78 -25.94
N SER A 128 11.95 3.07 -26.19
CA SER A 128 11.83 3.67 -27.51
C SER A 128 13.05 4.54 -27.78
N GLY A 129 13.92 4.07 -28.67
CA GLY A 129 15.24 4.63 -28.90
C GLY A 129 16.10 4.61 -27.63
N ASN A 130 16.34 5.80 -27.08
CA ASN A 130 17.20 5.99 -25.89
C ASN A 130 16.40 6.33 -24.62
N THR A 131 15.07 6.27 -24.69
CA THR A 131 14.17 6.64 -23.60
C THR A 131 13.49 5.40 -23.04
N PHE A 132 13.42 5.31 -21.71
CA PHE A 132 12.68 4.28 -20.99
C PHE A 132 11.46 4.88 -20.31
N SER A 133 10.31 4.23 -20.49
CA SER A 133 9.05 4.56 -19.83
C SER A 133 8.63 3.41 -18.93
N TYR A 134 8.10 3.74 -17.74
CA TYR A 134 7.74 2.76 -16.72
C TYR A 134 6.25 2.83 -16.40
N SER A 135 5.64 1.65 -16.29
CA SER A 135 4.27 1.47 -15.81
C SER A 135 4.25 0.33 -14.80
N VAL A 136 3.46 0.45 -13.74
CA VAL A 136 3.39 -0.51 -12.64
C VAL A 136 1.99 -1.05 -12.46
N LYS A 137 1.88 -2.37 -12.29
CA LYS A 137 0.73 -3.03 -11.68
C LYS A 137 1.17 -3.59 -10.34
N LEU A 138 0.54 -3.13 -9.26
CA LEU A 138 0.80 -3.61 -7.90
C LEU A 138 -0.50 -3.74 -7.15
N GLY A 139 -0.88 -4.95 -6.75
CA GLY A 139 -2.11 -5.23 -6.04
C GLY A 139 -2.06 -6.49 -5.19
N ASN A 140 -3.08 -6.60 -4.35
CA ASN A 140 -3.31 -7.69 -3.41
C ASN A 140 -4.70 -8.30 -3.67
N ALA A 141 -5.20 -9.18 -2.79
CA ALA A 141 -6.52 -9.79 -2.97
C ALA A 141 -7.71 -8.80 -2.89
N THR A 142 -7.51 -7.61 -2.31
CA THR A 142 -8.56 -6.62 -2.02
C THR A 142 -8.55 -5.45 -2.99
N ARG A 143 -7.38 -4.91 -3.32
CA ARG A 143 -7.17 -3.71 -4.14
C ARG A 143 -5.77 -3.67 -4.77
N GLY A 144 -5.61 -2.81 -5.76
CA GLY A 144 -4.30 -2.56 -6.37
C GLY A 144 -4.26 -1.31 -7.24
N ILE A 145 -3.04 -0.85 -7.48
CA ILE A 145 -2.67 0.11 -8.51
C ILE A 145 -2.81 -0.61 -9.86
N GLN A 146 -3.92 -0.37 -10.55
CA GLN A 146 -4.18 -0.88 -11.88
C GLN A 146 -5.22 -0.01 -12.61
N THR A 147 -5.27 -0.10 -13.94
CA THR A 147 -6.36 0.49 -14.72
C THR A 147 -7.67 -0.26 -14.48
N GLU A 148 -8.81 0.31 -14.89
CA GLU A 148 -10.12 -0.38 -14.83
C GLU A 148 -10.14 -1.71 -15.61
N SER A 149 -9.27 -1.85 -16.61
CA SER A 149 -9.07 -3.08 -17.37
C SER A 149 -8.07 -4.06 -16.73
N GLY A 150 -7.57 -3.77 -15.52
CA GLY A 150 -6.58 -4.56 -14.80
C GLY A 150 -5.15 -4.48 -15.35
N ALA A 151 -4.83 -3.43 -16.11
CA ALA A 151 -3.50 -3.22 -16.69
C ALA A 151 -2.61 -2.31 -15.81
N ALA A 152 -1.31 -2.28 -16.11
CA ALA A 152 -0.36 -1.41 -15.42
C ALA A 152 -0.65 0.09 -15.63
N VAL A 153 -0.42 0.88 -14.59
CA VAL A 153 -0.57 2.34 -14.59
C VAL A 153 0.78 3.00 -14.81
N SER A 154 0.84 4.00 -15.68
CA SER A 154 2.08 4.76 -15.91
C SER A 154 2.57 5.44 -14.63
N GLU A 155 3.89 5.47 -14.41
CA GLU A 155 4.54 6.16 -13.28
C GLU A 155 4.05 7.60 -13.11
N ALA A 156 3.88 8.34 -14.21
CA ALA A 156 3.42 9.73 -14.18
C ALA A 156 1.95 9.90 -13.79
N ALA A 157 1.16 8.82 -13.86
CA ALA A 157 -0.26 8.81 -13.55
C ALA A 157 -0.57 8.10 -12.22
N LEU A 158 0.47 7.80 -11.42
CA LEU A 158 0.30 7.18 -10.11
C LEU A 158 -0.33 8.17 -9.12
N ASP A 159 -1.52 7.80 -8.67
CA ASP A 159 -2.27 8.55 -7.68
C ASP A 159 -3.19 7.60 -6.91
N ARG A 160 -3.69 8.07 -5.75
CA ARG A 160 -4.63 7.31 -4.90
C ARG A 160 -5.87 6.84 -5.65
N ASP A 161 -6.32 7.59 -6.65
CA ASP A 161 -7.51 7.27 -7.45
C ASP A 161 -7.29 6.06 -8.35
N LYS A 162 -6.03 5.65 -8.56
CA LYS A 162 -5.66 4.43 -9.30
C LYS A 162 -5.58 3.20 -8.42
N VAL A 163 -5.76 3.34 -7.11
CA VAL A 163 -5.91 2.21 -6.18
C VAL A 163 -7.38 1.78 -6.19
N ILE A 164 -7.70 0.83 -7.06
CA ILE A 164 -9.05 0.31 -7.24
C ILE A 164 -9.19 -1.07 -6.59
N ALA A 165 -10.43 -1.44 -6.22
CA ALA A 165 -10.71 -2.79 -5.76
C ALA A 165 -10.41 -3.79 -6.88
N ASN A 166 -9.86 -4.96 -6.52
CA ASN A 166 -9.66 -6.01 -7.51
C ASN A 166 -11.03 -6.60 -7.91
N PRO A 167 -11.23 -6.91 -9.20
CA PRO A 167 -12.46 -7.55 -9.69
C PRO A 167 -12.65 -8.96 -9.14
#